data_AF-F9PD55-F1
#
_entry.id   AF-F9PD55-F1
#
_cell.length_a   1.000
_cell.length_b   1.000
_cell.length_c   1.000
_cell.angle_alpha   90.00
_cell.angle_beta   90.00
_cell.angle_gamma   90.00
#
_symmetry.space_group_name_H-M   'P 1'
#
loop_
_entity.id
_entity.type
_entity.pdbx_description
1 polymer ?
#
loop_
_entity_poly.entity_id
_entity_poly.type
_entity_poly.pdbx_seq_one_letter_code
_entity_poly.pdbx_strand_id
1 'polypeptide(L)' 'MNYDSETQKYTVSYILSVKRGDKSSSVRLTFDVKASDSSKYGFVVETEPKESNYLKN' A
#
# COMPACT_ATOMS: atom_id res chain seq x y z
N MET A 1 9.39 -2.20 3.51
CA MET A 1 9.36 -0.91 2.77
C MET A 1 10.50 -0.93 1.79
N ASN A 2 10.23 -0.56 0.54
CA ASN A 2 11.26 -0.42 -0.49
C ASN A 2 11.29 1.04 -0.95
N TYR A 3 12.48 1.64 -1.03
CA TYR A 3 12.66 3.01 -1.50
C TYR A 3 13.25 3.00 -2.90
N ASP A 4 12.61 3.73 -3.80
CA ASP A 4 13.09 3.98 -5.16
C ASP A 4 13.65 5.40 -5.23
N SER A 5 14.98 5.50 -5.42
CA SER A 5 15.69 6.77 -5.51
C SER A 5 15.46 7.52 -6.82
N GLU A 6 15.08 6.84 -7.90
CA GLU A 6 14.80 7.47 -9.20
C GLU A 6 13.46 8.21 -9.16
N THR A 7 12.44 7.57 -8.55
CA THR A 7 11.10 8.16 -8.44
C THR A 7 10.85 8.89 -7.12
N GLN A 8 11.77 8.78 -6.16
CA GLN A 8 11.67 9.30 -4.79
C GLN A 8 10.43 8.79 -4.05
N LYS A 9 10.07 7.53 -4.28
CA LYS A 9 8.86 6.90 -3.72
C LYS A 9 9.21 5.76 -2.79
N TYR A 10 8.34 5.53 -1.82
CA TYR A 10 8.34 4.32 -1.02
C TYR A 10 7.19 3.42 -1.44
N THR A 11 7.48 2.18 -1.79
CA THR A 11 6.45 1.14 -1.94
C THR A 11 6.21 0.48 -0.59
N VAL A 12 4.95 0.53 -0.15
CA VAL A 12 4.48 -0.07 1.10
C VAL A 12 3.53 -1.22 0.82
N SER A 13 3.62 -2.28 1.62
CA SER A 13 2.72 -3.43 1.55
C SER A 13 2.14 -3.73 2.92
N TYR A 14 0.81 -3.87 2.98
CA TYR A 14 0.07 -4.25 4.18
C TYR A 14 -0.69 -5.53 3.94
N ILE A 15 -0.80 -6.37 4.99
CA ILE A 15 -1.69 -7.52 4.98
C ILE A 15 -2.94 -7.14 5.76
N LEU A 16 -4.08 -7.14 5.07
CA LEU A 16 -5.37 -6.74 5.62
C LEU A 16 -6.28 -7.97 5.70
N SER A 17 -6.92 -8.17 6.84
CA SER A 17 -8.06 -9.06 6.95
C SER A 17 -9.32 -8.30 6.56
N VAL A 18 -9.96 -8.70 5.46
CA VAL A 18 -11.16 -8.06 4.92
C VAL A 18 -12.34 -9.01 5.00
N LYS A 19 -13.50 -8.48 5.39
CA LYS A 19 -14.77 -9.21 5.35
C LYS A 19 -15.55 -8.75 4.12
N ARG A 20 -15.86 -9.67 3.20
CA ARG A 20 -16.67 -9.44 2.01
C ARG A 20 -17.89 -10.35 2.05
N GLY A 21 -19.04 -9.78 2.39
CA GLY A 21 -20.24 -10.56 2.73
C GLY A 21 -19.97 -11.43 3.96
N ASP A 22 -20.26 -12.74 3.86
CA ASP A 22 -20.04 -13.70 4.96
C ASP A 22 -18.64 -14.33 4.96
N LYS A 23 -17.79 -13.99 3.99
CA LYS A 23 -16.44 -14.55 3.88
C LYS A 23 -15.40 -13.55 4.37
N SER A 24 -14.46 -14.03 5.19
CA SER A 24 -13.27 -13.28 5.59
C SER A 24 -12.08 -13.78 4.77
N SER A 25 -11.27 -12.86 4.24
CA SER A 25 -10.06 -13.17 3.48
C SER A 25 -8.91 -12.26 3.88
N SER A 26 -7.69 -12.72 3.64
CA SER A 26 -6.48 -11.92 3.82
C SER A 26 -5.98 -11.45 2.46
N VAL A 27 -5.87 -10.13 2.29
CA VAL A 27 -5.39 -9.51 1.06
C VAL A 27 -4.12 -8.73 1.34
N ARG A 28 -3.21 -8.70 0.36
CA ARG A 28 -2.04 -7.83 0.37
C ARG A 28 -2.37 -6.57 -0.42
N LEU A 29 -2.33 -5.44 0.26
CA LEU A 29 -2.50 -4.12 -0.33
C LEU A 29 -1.13 -3.46 -0.53
N THR A 30 -0.81 -3.07 -1.76
CA THR A 30 0.45 -2.39 -2.11
C THR A 30 0.18 -1.06 -2.78
N PHE A 31 0.88 -0.01 -2.35
CA PHE A 31 0.80 1.32 -2.94
C PHE A 31 2.10 2.10 -2.77
N ASP A 32 2.27 3.14 -3.58
CA ASP A 32 3.42 4.03 -3.48
C ASP A 32 3.04 5.32 -2.74
N VAL A 33 3.94 5.75 -1.86
CA VAL A 33 3.85 7.02 -1.15
C VAL A 33 5.06 7.88 -1.46
N LYS A 34 4.85 9.19 -1.51
CA LYS A 34 5.91 10.18 -1.66
C LYS A 34 5.96 11.09 -0.45
N ALA A 35 7.17 11.40 0.01
CA ALA A 35 7.36 12.42 1.04
C ALA A 35 6.90 13.79 0.50
N SER A 36 6.14 14.52 1.30
CA SER A 36 5.68 15.85 0.95
C SER A 36 6.07 16.81 2.07
N ASP A 37 7.02 17.69 1.76
CA ASP A 37 7.51 18.70 2.71
C ASP A 37 6.51 19.85 2.93
N SER A 38 5.47 19.94 2.08
CA SER A 38 4.44 20.97 2.12
C SER A 38 3.14 20.53 2.80
N SER A 39 2.95 19.24 3.07
CA SER A 39 1.78 18.74 3.79
C SER A 39 2.01 18.78 5.30
N LYS A 40 0.95 19.05 6.06
CA LYS A 40 0.98 19.00 7.54
C LYS A 40 1.33 17.60 8.09
N TYR A 41 1.21 16.57 7.25
CA TYR A 41 1.51 15.16 7.51
C TYR A 41 2.36 14.64 6.35
N GLY A 42 3.65 14.39 6.59
CA GLY A 42 4.73 14.40 5.58
C GLY A 42 4.73 13.33 4.47
N PHE A 43 3.62 12.63 4.19
CA PHE A 43 3.51 11.66 3.10
C PHE A 43 2.14 11.72 2.41
N VAL A 44 2.14 11.53 1.09
CA VAL A 44 0.94 11.46 0.24
C VAL A 44 0.93 10.15 -0.56
N VAL A 45 -0.26 9.54 -0.70
CA VAL A 45 -0.48 8.36 -1.55
C VAL A 45 -0.62 8.83 -3.00
N GLU A 46 0.23 8.31 -3.88
CA GLU A 46 0.33 8.79 -5.27
C GLU A 46 -0.29 7.82 -6.29
N THR A 47 -0.62 6.61 -5.87
CA THR A 47 -1.10 5.55 -6.76
C THR A 47 -2.34 4.88 -6.19
N GLU A 48 -3.24 4.45 -7.08
CA GLU A 48 -4.34 3.58 -6.68
C GLU A 48 -3.78 2.29 -6.03
N PRO A 49 -4.24 1.94 -4.81
CA PRO A 49 -3.77 0.74 -4.13
C PRO A 49 -4.08 -0.52 -4.90
N LYS A 50 -3.07 -1.36 -5.09
CA LYS A 50 -3.20 -2.66 -5.76
C LYS A 50 -3.44 -3.75 -4.74
N GLU A 51 -4.54 -4.46 -4.92
CA GLU A 51 -4.86 -5.66 -4.15
C GLU A 51 -4.25 -6.90 -4.80
N SER A 52 -3.73 -7.79 -3.97
CA SER A 52 -3.27 -9.12 -4.38
C SER A 52 -3.60 -10.15 -3.30
N ASN A 53 -3.69 -11.43 -3.68
CA ASN A 53 -3.87 -12.50 -2.71
C ASN A 53 -2.64 -12.59 -1.80
N TYR A 54 -2.85 -12.61 -0.48
CA TYR A 54 -1.75 -12.75 0.47
C TYR A 54 -1.17 -14.17 0.46
N LEU A 55 -2.04 -15.18 0.39
CA LEU A 55 -1.67 -16.58 0.33
C LEU A 55 -1.44 -16.96 -1.13
N LYS A 56 -0.19 -17.26 -1.49
CA LYS A 56 0.10 -18.08 -2.68
C LYS A 56 -0.29 -19.51 -2.33
N ASN A 57 -1.28 -20.06 -3.02
CA ASN A 57 -1.34 -21.52 -3.18
C ASN A 57 -0.30 -21.94 -4.21
#